data_AF-A0A1D2TJW4-F1
#
_entry.id   AF-A0A1D2TJW4-F1
#
_cell.length_a   1.000
_cell.length_b   1.000
_cell.length_c   1.000
_cell.angle_alpha   90.00
_cell.angle_beta   90.00
_cell.angle_gamma   90.00
#
_symmetry.space_group_name_H-M   'P 1'
#
loop_
_entity.id
_entity.type
_entity.pdbx_description
1 polymer ?
#
loop_
_entity_poly.entity_id
_entity_poly.type
_entity_poly.pdbx_seq_one_letter_code
_entity_poly.pdbx_strand_id
1 'polypeptide(L)' 'MIIKSKIINALAPYKELVHTITSNNGKKFTKHQHIAQKLKTNYFFAHPYSSWKRGLNEYTNKPFRQLLPKKL' A
#
# COMPACT_ATOMS: atom_id res chain seq x y z
N MET A 1 3.64 9.30 -9.15
CA MET A 1 4.32 8.46 -10.18
C MET A 1 5.25 7.43 -9.55
N ILE A 2 6.05 7.82 -8.55
CA ILE A 2 7.06 6.99 -7.88
C ILE A 2 6.48 5.79 -7.10
N ILE A 3 5.37 5.97 -6.37
CA ILE A 3 4.79 4.88 -5.55
C ILE A 3 4.26 3.73 -6.40
N LYS A 4 3.70 4.04 -7.58
CA LYS A 4 3.19 3.03 -8.52
C LYS A 4 4.29 2.03 -8.91
N SER A 5 5.43 2.53 -9.41
CA SER A 5 6.53 1.67 -9.84
C SER A 5 7.15 0.91 -8.67
N LYS A 6 7.30 1.56 -7.50
CA LYS A 6 7.81 0.89 -6.30
C LYS A 6 6.93 -0.29 -5.88
N ILE A 7 5.60 -0.13 -5.85
CA ILE A 7 4.68 -1.21 -5.51
C ILE A 7 4.79 -2.36 -6.51
N ILE A 8 4.75 -2.05 -7.81
CA ILE A 8 4.84 -3.09 -8.86
C ILE A 8 6.16 -3.84 -8.74
N ASN A 9 7.29 -3.14 -8.63
CA ASN A 9 8.60 -3.78 -8.58
C ASN A 9 8.78 -4.63 -7.31
N ALA A 10 8.24 -4.18 -6.17
CA ALA A 10 8.32 -4.93 -4.92
C ALA A 10 7.43 -6.18 -4.92
N LEU A 11 6.26 -6.13 -5.56
CA LEU A 11 5.26 -7.20 -5.51
C LEU A 11 5.25 -8.12 -6.73
N ALA A 12 5.82 -7.70 -7.87
CA ALA A 12 5.84 -8.50 -9.09
C ALA A 12 6.45 -9.90 -8.92
N PRO A 13 7.54 -10.10 -8.15
CA PRO A 13 8.08 -11.44 -7.89
C PRO A 13 7.10 -12.36 -7.16
N TYR A 14 6.15 -11.78 -6.42
CA TYR A 14 5.20 -12.50 -5.58
C TYR A 14 3.77 -12.40 -6.10
N LYS A 15 3.56 -11.99 -7.37
CA LYS A 15 2.23 -11.66 -7.91
C LYS A 15 1.18 -12.76 -7.71
N GLU A 16 1.59 -14.03 -7.72
CA GLU A 16 0.68 -15.18 -7.55
C GLU A 16 0.19 -15.34 -6.11
N LEU A 17 0.93 -14.80 -5.14
CA LEU A 17 0.57 -14.75 -3.72
C LEU A 17 -0.21 -13.47 -3.36
N VAL A 18 -0.27 -12.49 -4.26
CA VAL A 18 -0.95 -11.21 -4.03
C VAL A 18 -2.39 -11.30 -4.52
N HIS A 19 -3.29 -11.79 -3.67
CA HIS A 19 -4.71 -11.95 -4.04
C HIS A 19 -5.48 -10.62 -4.09
N THR A 20 -5.21 -9.72 -3.15
CA THR A 20 -5.82 -8.38 -3.12
C THR A 20 -4.86 -7.36 -2.53
N ILE A 21 -5.06 -6.08 -2.86
CA ILE A 21 -4.33 -4.96 -2.26
C ILE A 21 -5.35 -3.95 -1.73
N THR A 22 -5.19 -3.52 -0.48
CA THR A 22 -6.03 -2.47 0.10
C THR A 22 -5.18 -1.28 0.54
N SER A 23 -5.50 -0.08 0.07
CA SER A 23 -4.80 1.16 0.44
C SER A 23 -5.72 2.23 1.00
N ASN A 24 -5.12 3.30 1.54
CA ASN A 24 -5.89 4.47 1.96
C ASN A 24 -6.25 5.36 0.76
N ASN A 25 -7.19 6.29 0.98
CA ASN A 25 -7.65 7.24 -0.04
C ASN A 25 -6.64 8.35 -0.36
N GLY A 26 -5.35 8.15 -0.08
CA GLY A 26 -4.31 9.14 -0.36
C GLY A 26 -4.08 9.31 -1.86
N LYS A 27 -3.89 10.57 -2.31
CA LYS A 27 -3.64 10.93 -3.72
C LYS A 27 -2.47 10.19 -4.37
N LYS A 28 -1.55 9.63 -3.57
CA LYS A 28 -0.42 8.83 -4.04
C LYS A 28 -0.85 7.50 -4.69
N PHE A 29 -2.05 7.01 -4.39
CA PHE A 29 -2.63 5.76 -4.88
C PHE A 29 -3.65 5.93 -6.01
N THR A 30 -3.75 7.12 -6.61
CA THR A 30 -4.66 7.38 -7.75
C THR A 30 -4.43 6.44 -8.93
N LYS A 31 -3.19 5.97 -9.14
CA LYS A 31 -2.85 5.00 -10.20
C LYS A 31 -3.10 3.53 -9.83
N HIS A 32 -3.97 3.25 -8.84
CA HIS A 32 -4.30 1.89 -8.35
C HIS A 32 -4.76 0.92 -9.44
N GLN A 33 -5.57 1.37 -10.41
CA GLN A 33 -6.03 0.53 -11.52
C GLN A 33 -4.86 -0.05 -12.34
N HIS A 34 -3.82 0.76 -12.59
CA HIS A 34 -2.64 0.29 -13.31
C HIS A 34 -1.81 -0.70 -12.48
N ILE A 35 -1.79 -0.54 -11.15
CA ILE A 35 -1.12 -1.48 -10.25
C ILE A 35 -1.86 -2.82 -10.26
N ALA A 36 -3.18 -2.78 -10.12
CA ALA A 36 -4.07 -3.94 -10.18
C ALA A 36 -3.87 -4.75 -11.46
N GLN A 37 -3.87 -4.06 -12.62
CA GLN A 37 -3.65 -4.69 -13.92
C GLN A 37 -2.27 -5.35 -14.03
N LYS A 38 -1.20 -4.66 -13.60
CA LYS A 38 0.17 -5.20 -13.69
C LYS A 38 0.41 -6.38 -12.76
N LEU A 39 -0.22 -6.40 -11.60
CA LEU A 39 -0.09 -7.48 -10.62
C LEU A 39 -1.18 -8.56 -10.78
N LYS A 40 -2.14 -8.39 -11.71
CA LYS A 40 -3.30 -9.28 -11.90
C LYS A 40 -4.05 -9.55 -10.58
N THR A 41 -4.29 -8.49 -9.81
CA THR A 41 -4.86 -8.56 -8.46
C THR A 41 -5.98 -7.53 -8.29
N ASN A 42 -6.90 -7.78 -7.37
CA ASN A 42 -7.96 -6.82 -7.03
C ASN A 42 -7.41 -5.72 -6.12
N TYR A 43 -7.87 -4.49 -6.30
CA TYR A 43 -7.40 -3.35 -5.53
C TYR A 43 -8.57 -2.58 -4.92
N PHE A 44 -8.52 -2.38 -3.61
CA PHE A 44 -9.56 -1.73 -2.83
C PHE A 44 -9.03 -0.51 -2.05
N PHE A 45 -9.96 0.31 -1.59
CA PHE A 45 -9.69 1.42 -0.69
C PHE A 45 -10.37 1.22 0.66
N ALA A 46 -9.68 1.65 1.72
CA ALA A 46 -10.30 1.75 3.04
C ALA A 46 -11.46 2.76 3.00
N HIS A 47 -12.53 2.46 3.73
CA HIS A 47 -13.68 3.37 3.82
C HIS A 47 -13.27 4.73 4.40
N PRO A 48 -13.90 5.82 3.95
CA PRO A 48 -13.69 7.14 4.53
C PRO A 48 -13.89 7.11 6.05
N TYR A 49 -13.05 7.85 6.77
CA TYR A 49 -13.12 8.05 8.24
C TYR A 49 -13.11 6.77 9.09
N SER A 50 -12.76 5.61 8.52
CA SER A 50 -12.68 4.32 9.24
C SER A 50 -11.22 3.96 9.56
N SER A 51 -10.59 4.69 10.48
CA SER A 51 -9.18 4.48 10.86
C SER A 51 -8.90 3.05 11.35
N TRP A 52 -9.86 2.43 12.06
CA TRP A 52 -9.75 1.07 12.60
C TRP A 52 -9.57 -0.01 11.52
N LYS A 53 -10.09 0.20 10.29
CA LYS A 53 -9.87 -0.72 9.14
C LYS A 53 -8.40 -0.80 8.73
N ARG A 54 -7.54 0.05 9.31
CA ARG A 54 -6.10 0.11 9.09
C ARG A 54 -5.29 -0.07 10.38
N GLY A 55 -5.88 -0.63 11.44
CA GLY A 55 -5.21 -0.80 12.73
C GLY A 55 -3.86 -1.50 12.62
N LEU A 56 -3.78 -2.58 11.83
CA LEU A 56 -2.52 -3.29 11.56
C LEU A 56 -1.46 -2.39 10.91
N ASN A 57 -1.89 -1.53 9.99
CA ASN A 57 -0.99 -0.63 9.26
C ASN A 57 -0.34 0.38 10.22
N GLU A 58 -1.08 0.91 11.19
CA GLU A 58 -0.52 1.81 12.20
C GLU A 58 0.36 1.08 13.21
N TYR A 59 -0.08 -0.11 13.64
CA TYR A 59 0.69 -0.98 14.53
C TYR A 59 2.06 -1.33 13.93
N THR A 60 2.11 -1.69 12.64
CA THR A 60 3.38 -1.99 11.96
C THR A 60 4.23 -0.74 11.72
N ASN A 61 3.63 0.38 11.28
CA ASN A 61 4.41 1.58 10.94
C ASN A 61 4.94 2.34 12.18
N LYS A 62 4.34 2.19 13.35
CA LYS A 62 4.74 2.91 14.57
C LYS A 62 6.15 2.51 15.04
N PRO A 63 6.50 1.23 15.22
CA PRO A 63 7.86 0.79 15.54
C PRO A 63 8.90 1.29 14.52
N PHE A 64 8.64 1.17 13.21
CA PHE A 64 9.58 1.64 12.20
C PHE A 64 9.90 3.14 12.31
N ARG A 65 8.90 3.97 12.67
CA ARG A 65 9.11 5.42 12.89
C ARG A 65 9.88 5.75 14.15
N GLN A 66 9.89 4.87 15.14
CA GLN A 66 10.64 5.04 16.39
C GLN A 66 12.09 4.57 16.23
N LEU A 67 12.30 3.50 15.46
CA LEU A 67 13.60 2.88 15.27
C LEU A 67 14.46 3.57 14.21
N LEU A 68 13.84 4.08 13.14
CA LEU A 68 14.58 4.73 12.07
C LEU A 68 14.72 6.22 12.37
N PRO A 69 15.96 6.77 12.36
CA PRO A 69 16.14 8.19 12.50
C PRO A 69 15.41 8.90 11.36
N LYS A 70 14.57 9.89 11.70
CA LYS A 70 14.08 10.82 10.69
C LYS A 70 15.30 11.53 10.15
N LYS A 71 15.56 11.43 8.84
CA LYS A 71 16.58 12.29 8.20
C LYS A 71 16.32 13.72 8.65
N LEU A 72 17.30 14.32 9.32
CA LEU A 72 17.39 15.76 9.54
C LEU A 72 17.58 16.44 8.17
#